data_AF-A0A7V1Y586-F1
#
_entry.id   AF-A0A7V1Y586-F1
#
_cell.length_a   1.000
_cell.length_b   1.000
_cell.length_c   1.000
_cell.angle_alpha   90.00
_cell.angle_beta   90.00
_cell.angle_gamma   90.00
#
_symmetry.space_group_name_H-M   'P 1'
#
loop_
_entity.id
_entity.type
_entity.pdbx_description
1 polymer ?
#
loop_
_entity_poly.entity_id
_entity_poly.type
_entity_poly.pdbx_seq_one_letter_code
_entity_poly.pdbx_strand_id
1 'polypeptide(L)'
;MHPEITRIQSMLEGQGYVADQALATSVYLAIQLRKPLLIEGAAGVGKTEVAKVMARALDTDLIRLQCYEGLDVTTSLYEWNYQRQLLHIRLQEHSDKPLEAKEREIFSEAFLLKRPLLAAITHHRPPVLLIDEVDRSDEEWESFLLEVLSDWQVTIPEIGTIRAQHIPYVVLTSNRTRELGDALRRRCLYLWIDYPALEKELAIVRRKIPGINADLAEQIATFMQLIRRTKLEKAPGIAETLDWSAALIALHRDHLDAEAVEQTIGVLFKHRDDADRVRSQWLDHLLRGVEEAGHEAHPLTQASVDRVADRVLPRR
;
A
#
# COMPACT_ATOMS: atom_id res chain seq x y z
N MET A 1 -1.55 18.23 -21.43
CA MET A 1 -1.43 16.96 -20.68
C MET A 1 -1.08 15.85 -21.64
N HIS A 2 -0.16 14.94 -21.29
CA HIS A 2 0.13 13.77 -22.12
C HIS A 2 -1.10 12.83 -22.09
N PRO A 3 -1.68 12.45 -23.24
CA PRO A 3 -2.96 11.73 -23.28
C PRO A 3 -2.91 10.39 -22.54
N GLU A 4 -1.74 9.76 -22.49
CA GLU A 4 -1.57 8.49 -21.77
C GLU A 4 -1.61 8.63 -20.25
N ILE A 5 -1.19 9.78 -19.69
CA ILE A 5 -1.28 10.02 -18.24
C ILE A 5 -2.75 10.14 -17.83
N THR A 6 -3.55 10.85 -18.63
CA THR A 6 -5.00 10.95 -18.42
C THR A 6 -5.68 9.59 -18.53
N ARG A 7 -5.21 8.73 -19.45
CA ARG A 7 -5.70 7.34 -19.57
C ARG A 7 -5.38 6.52 -18.33
N ILE A 8 -4.15 6.57 -17.81
CA ILE A 8 -3.78 5.88 -16.57
C ILE A 8 -4.61 6.39 -15.40
N GLN A 9 -4.79 7.70 -15.28
CA GLN A 9 -5.64 8.28 -14.23
C GLN A 9 -7.07 7.76 -14.31
N SER A 10 -7.69 7.79 -15.49
CA SER A 10 -9.05 7.28 -15.72
C SER A 10 -9.16 5.78 -15.41
N MET A 11 -8.13 5.02 -15.74
CA MET A 11 -8.04 3.58 -15.49
C MET A 11 -7.95 3.28 -13.98
N LEU A 12 -7.14 4.02 -13.22
CA LEU A 12 -7.06 3.89 -11.76
C LEU A 12 -8.37 4.32 -11.10
N GLU A 13 -8.98 5.40 -11.59
CA GLU A 13 -10.26 5.91 -11.12
C GLU A 13 -11.40 4.91 -11.34
N GLY A 14 -11.43 4.22 -12.49
CA GLY A 14 -12.39 3.15 -12.79
C GLY A 14 -12.30 1.96 -11.84
N GLN A 15 -11.15 1.76 -11.20
CA GLN A 15 -10.92 0.74 -10.17
C GLN A 15 -11.12 1.28 -8.74
N GLY A 16 -11.67 2.49 -8.61
CA GLY A 16 -11.99 3.12 -7.33
C GLY A 16 -10.78 3.72 -6.60
N TYR A 17 -9.70 4.06 -7.31
CA TYR A 17 -8.54 4.75 -6.75
C TYR A 17 -8.44 6.17 -7.29
N VAL A 18 -8.46 7.16 -6.39
CA VAL A 18 -8.36 8.58 -6.77
C VAL A 18 -6.88 8.94 -6.89
N ALA A 19 -6.37 8.92 -8.13
CA ALA A 19 -5.00 9.27 -8.44
C ALA A 19 -4.85 10.77 -8.75
N ASP A 20 -3.78 11.37 -8.23
CA ASP A 20 -3.33 12.67 -8.73
C ASP A 20 -2.42 12.50 -9.95
N GLN A 21 -2.10 13.62 -10.59
CA GLN A 21 -1.27 13.63 -11.79
C GLN A 21 0.14 13.08 -11.53
N ALA A 22 0.72 13.34 -10.35
CA ALA A 22 2.07 12.88 -10.02
C ALA A 22 2.11 11.34 -9.94
N LEU A 23 1.15 10.74 -9.22
CA LEU A 23 1.00 9.30 -9.12
C LEU A 23 0.74 8.65 -10.49
N ALA A 24 -0.19 9.20 -11.27
CA ALA A 24 -0.48 8.69 -12.60
C ALA A 24 0.76 8.75 -13.52
N THR A 25 1.55 9.81 -13.42
CA THR A 25 2.81 9.96 -14.17
C THR A 25 3.85 8.94 -13.73
N SER A 26 4.05 8.75 -12.42
CA SER A 26 5.01 7.77 -11.90
C SER A 26 4.63 6.33 -12.26
N VAL A 27 3.35 5.98 -12.20
CA VAL A 27 2.85 4.66 -12.63
C VAL A 27 3.05 4.47 -14.13
N TYR A 28 2.72 5.48 -14.94
CA TYR A 28 2.94 5.45 -16.39
C TYR A 28 4.43 5.23 -16.73
N LEU A 29 5.33 5.99 -16.11
CA LEU A 29 6.77 5.86 -16.34
C LEU A 29 7.31 4.52 -15.85
N ALA A 30 6.82 3.99 -14.72
CA ALA A 30 7.22 2.66 -14.24
C ALA A 30 6.85 1.57 -15.22
N ILE A 31 5.64 1.64 -15.80
CA ILE A 31 5.16 0.70 -16.82
C ILE A 31 6.01 0.79 -18.10
N GLN A 32 6.24 2.00 -18.61
CA GLN A 32 6.96 2.21 -19.88
C GLN A 32 8.45 1.90 -19.78
N LEU A 33 9.09 2.31 -18.69
CA LEU A 33 10.53 2.14 -18.49
C LEU A 33 10.89 0.78 -17.88
N ARG A 34 9.89 -0.03 -17.47
CA ARG A 34 10.08 -1.29 -16.74
C ARG A 34 10.99 -1.11 -15.51
N LYS A 35 10.85 0.03 -14.84
CA LYS A 35 11.59 0.36 -13.62
C LYS A 35 10.70 0.14 -12.40
N PRO A 36 11.26 -0.37 -11.28
CA PRO A 36 10.52 -0.47 -10.04
C PRO A 36 10.04 0.91 -9.54
N LEU A 37 8.85 0.96 -8.96
CA LEU A 37 8.29 2.17 -8.34
C LEU A 37 8.39 2.05 -6.82
N LEU A 38 9.22 2.89 -6.20
CA LEU A 38 9.31 3.04 -4.75
C LEU A 38 8.32 4.11 -4.30
N ILE A 39 7.37 3.69 -3.46
CA ILE A 39 6.33 4.54 -2.87
C ILE A 39 6.59 4.70 -1.37
N GLU A 40 6.98 5.90 -0.98
CA GLU A 40 7.14 6.29 0.43
C GLU A 40 6.03 7.25 0.84
N GLY A 41 5.74 7.33 2.14
CA GLY A 41 4.69 8.21 2.64
C GLY A 41 4.23 7.84 4.03
N ALA A 42 3.25 8.58 4.56
CA ALA A 42 2.66 8.27 5.87
C ALA A 42 1.94 6.90 5.87
N ALA A 43 1.67 6.38 7.05
CA ALA A 43 0.87 5.16 7.19
C ALA A 43 -0.59 5.43 6.74
N GLY A 44 -1.23 4.43 6.13
CA GLY A 44 -2.65 4.52 5.79
C GLY A 44 -3.00 5.46 4.62
N VAL A 45 -2.04 5.97 3.84
CA VAL A 45 -2.30 6.84 2.66
C VAL A 45 -2.57 6.06 1.36
N GLY A 46 -2.67 4.73 1.42
CA GLY A 46 -3.02 3.90 0.26
C GLY A 46 -1.86 3.47 -0.63
N LYS A 47 -0.61 3.43 -0.12
CA LYS A 47 0.59 2.98 -0.86
C LYS A 47 0.43 1.57 -1.42
N THR A 48 0.02 0.62 -0.56
CA THR A 48 -0.22 -0.79 -0.93
C THR A 48 -1.41 -0.94 -1.90
N GLU A 49 -2.39 -0.03 -1.84
CA GLU A 49 -3.57 -0.06 -2.72
C GLU A 49 -3.18 0.26 -4.17
N VAL A 50 -2.13 1.06 -4.41
CA VAL A 50 -1.62 1.36 -5.76
C VAL A 50 -1.31 0.08 -6.52
N ALA A 51 -0.57 -0.86 -5.92
CA ALA A 51 -0.21 -2.12 -6.58
C ALA A 51 -1.44 -3.00 -6.88
N LYS A 52 -2.39 -3.08 -5.94
CA LYS A 52 -3.63 -3.84 -6.12
C LYS A 52 -4.48 -3.28 -7.25
N VAL A 53 -4.53 -1.96 -7.36
CA VAL A 53 -5.27 -1.25 -8.41
C VAL A 53 -4.56 -1.41 -9.75
N MET A 54 -3.23 -1.31 -9.79
CA MET A 54 -2.44 -1.59 -10.99
C MET A 54 -2.68 -3.00 -11.52
N ALA A 55 -2.71 -4.02 -10.65
CA ALA A 55 -2.96 -5.40 -11.05
C ALA A 55 -4.34 -5.56 -11.71
N ARG A 56 -5.39 -5.01 -11.07
CA ARG A 56 -6.76 -4.99 -11.61
C ARG A 56 -6.87 -4.22 -12.92
N ALA A 57 -6.19 -3.08 -13.01
CA ALA A 57 -6.21 -2.19 -14.15
C ALA A 57 -5.48 -2.76 -15.38
N LEU A 58 -4.39 -3.50 -15.15
CA LEU A 58 -3.62 -4.19 -16.19
C LEU A 58 -4.14 -5.60 -16.47
N ASP A 59 -5.22 -6.01 -15.80
CA ASP A 59 -5.80 -7.36 -15.88
C ASP A 59 -4.76 -8.46 -15.69
N THR A 60 -3.92 -8.33 -14.66
CA THR A 60 -2.84 -9.26 -14.34
C THR A 60 -2.82 -9.65 -12.86
N ASP A 61 -2.06 -10.68 -12.53
CA ASP A 61 -1.99 -11.23 -11.18
C ASP A 61 -1.17 -10.32 -10.26
N LEU A 62 -1.64 -10.19 -9.01
CA LEU A 62 -0.91 -9.53 -7.94
C LEU A 62 -0.15 -10.58 -7.12
N ILE A 63 1.16 -10.47 -7.11
CA ILE A 63 2.04 -11.26 -6.27
C ILE A 63 2.55 -10.36 -5.15
N ARG A 64 2.24 -10.70 -3.90
CA ARG A 64 2.64 -9.91 -2.73
C ARG A 64 3.77 -10.60 -1.98
N LEU A 65 4.81 -9.85 -1.68
CA LEU A 65 5.87 -10.17 -0.74
C LEU A 65 5.79 -9.16 0.41
N GLN A 66 5.54 -9.64 1.62
CA GLN A 66 5.55 -8.82 2.83
C GLN A 66 6.94 -8.86 3.44
N CYS A 67 7.55 -7.70 3.65
CA CYS A 67 8.82 -7.58 4.37
C CYS A 67 8.58 -7.46 5.88
N TYR A 68 9.47 -8.09 6.64
CA TYR A 68 9.52 -8.11 8.09
C TYR A 68 10.95 -8.46 8.52
N GLU A 69 11.27 -8.26 9.80
CA GLU A 69 12.59 -8.51 10.36
C GLU A 69 12.93 -10.01 10.32
N GLY A 70 14.11 -10.38 9.83
CA GLY A 70 14.48 -11.78 9.62
C GLY A 70 13.86 -12.43 8.38
N LEU A 71 13.32 -11.65 7.45
CA LEU A 71 12.96 -12.14 6.12
C LEU A 71 14.21 -12.65 5.39
N ASP A 72 14.14 -13.88 4.89
CA ASP A 72 15.28 -14.56 4.26
C ASP A 72 15.00 -14.94 2.79
N VAL A 73 16.02 -15.50 2.13
CA VAL A 73 15.90 -15.97 0.74
C VAL A 73 14.93 -17.15 0.64
N THR A 74 14.83 -18.02 1.65
CA THR A 74 13.99 -19.22 1.57
C THR A 74 12.50 -18.89 1.55
N THR A 75 12.07 -17.89 2.32
CA THR A 75 10.67 -17.44 2.37
C THR A 75 10.30 -16.46 1.26
N SER A 76 11.27 -15.77 0.68
CA SER A 76 11.07 -14.80 -0.41
C SER A 76 11.23 -15.39 -1.81
N LEU A 77 12.18 -16.31 -2.02
CA LEU A 77 12.55 -16.87 -3.32
C LEU A 77 12.02 -18.29 -3.55
N TYR A 78 12.49 -19.28 -2.80
CA TYR A 78 12.04 -20.67 -2.96
C TYR A 78 12.29 -21.52 -1.71
N GLU A 79 11.50 -22.58 -1.58
CA GLU A 79 11.74 -23.64 -0.61
C GLU A 79 11.53 -25.01 -1.28
N TRP A 80 12.30 -26.01 -0.88
CA TRP A 80 12.07 -27.39 -1.30
C TRP A 80 10.97 -28.04 -0.46
N ASN A 81 9.98 -28.67 -1.12
CA ASN A 81 8.97 -29.45 -0.43
C ASN A 81 9.53 -30.82 -0.04
N TYR A 82 10.28 -30.86 1.07
CA TYR A 82 10.91 -32.08 1.58
C TYR A 82 9.90 -33.19 1.87
N GLN A 83 8.70 -32.87 2.32
CA GLN A 83 7.64 -33.86 2.59
C GLN A 83 7.24 -34.60 1.31
N ARG A 84 7.05 -33.86 0.22
CA ARG A 84 6.70 -34.42 -1.08
C ARG A 84 7.89 -35.19 -1.68
N GLN A 85 9.11 -34.71 -1.49
CA GLN A 85 10.33 -35.42 -1.89
C GLN A 85 10.46 -36.78 -1.17
N LEU A 86 10.28 -36.81 0.16
CA LEU A 86 10.32 -38.05 0.95
C LEU A 86 9.23 -39.04 0.54
N LEU A 87 8.01 -38.56 0.29
CA LEU A 87 6.92 -39.41 -0.22
C LEU A 87 7.29 -40.00 -1.59
N HIS A 88 7.86 -39.20 -2.48
CA HIS A 88 8.30 -39.65 -3.80
C HIS A 88 9.41 -40.71 -3.71
N ILE A 89 10.40 -40.50 -2.83
CA ILE A 89 11.46 -41.46 -2.56
C ILE A 89 10.86 -42.80 -2.10
N ARG A 90 9.96 -42.79 -1.11
CA ARG A 90 9.30 -44.02 -0.61
C ARG A 90 8.50 -44.75 -1.68
N LEU A 91 7.78 -44.02 -2.54
CA LEU A 91 7.03 -44.62 -3.65
C LEU A 91 7.95 -45.24 -4.71
N GLN A 92 9.20 -44.77 -4.82
CA GLN A 92 10.20 -45.26 -5.79
C GLN A 92 11.32 -46.12 -5.16
N GLU A 93 11.23 -46.50 -3.89
CA GLU A 93 12.25 -47.30 -3.18
C GLU A 93 12.53 -48.62 -3.90
N HIS A 94 11.50 -49.24 -4.50
CA HIS A 94 11.61 -50.48 -5.26
C HIS A 94 11.86 -50.30 -6.77
N SER A 95 12.11 -49.09 -7.26
CA SER A 95 12.39 -48.86 -8.69
C SER A 95 13.87 -49.14 -9.01
N ASP A 96 14.14 -49.85 -10.11
CA ASP A 96 15.50 -50.16 -10.62
C ASP A 96 16.23 -48.98 -11.27
N LYS A 97 15.71 -47.75 -11.16
CA LYS A 97 16.39 -46.57 -11.72
C LYS A 97 17.74 -46.32 -11.03
N PRO A 98 18.78 -45.91 -11.80
CA PRO A 98 20.06 -45.50 -11.24
C PRO A 98 19.92 -44.28 -10.32
N LEU A 99 20.78 -44.19 -9.31
CA LEU A 99 20.71 -43.18 -8.24
C LEU A 99 20.70 -41.74 -8.79
N GLU A 100 21.51 -41.47 -9.81
CA GLU A 100 21.62 -40.16 -10.48
C GLU A 100 20.30 -39.73 -11.17
N ALA A 101 19.54 -40.69 -11.71
CA ALA A 101 18.24 -40.42 -12.30
C ALA A 101 17.19 -40.12 -11.21
N LYS A 102 17.26 -40.81 -10.07
CA LYS A 102 16.40 -40.56 -8.91
C LYS A 102 16.69 -39.18 -8.29
N GLU A 103 17.95 -38.78 -8.15
CA GLU A 103 18.32 -37.44 -7.65
C GLU A 103 17.79 -36.30 -8.52
N ARG A 104 17.94 -36.42 -9.85
CA ARG A 104 17.39 -35.41 -10.80
C ARG A 104 15.87 -35.32 -10.76
N GLU A 105 15.17 -36.40 -10.44
CA GLU A 105 13.71 -36.37 -10.27
C GLU A 105 13.31 -35.61 -9.00
N ILE A 106 14.07 -35.76 -7.89
CA ILE A 106 13.79 -35.16 -6.58
C ILE A 106 14.09 -33.65 -6.56
N PHE A 107 15.17 -33.21 -7.20
CA PHE A 107 15.54 -31.79 -7.35
C PHE A 107 14.99 -31.19 -8.64
N SER A 108 13.68 -31.36 -8.85
CA SER A 108 12.97 -30.81 -10.02
C SER A 108 11.98 -29.73 -9.62
N GLU A 109 11.58 -28.91 -10.61
CA GLU A 109 10.59 -27.84 -10.42
C GLU A 109 9.28 -28.32 -9.78
N ALA A 110 8.95 -29.62 -9.90
CA ALA A 110 7.76 -30.23 -9.30
C ALA A 110 7.76 -30.22 -7.76
N PHE A 111 8.94 -30.20 -7.13
CA PHE A 111 9.10 -30.16 -5.68
C PHE A 111 9.50 -28.78 -5.15
N LEU A 112 9.69 -27.81 -6.05
CA LEU A 112 10.09 -26.46 -5.72
C LEU A 112 8.85 -25.61 -5.39
N LEU A 113 8.75 -25.16 -4.14
CA LEU A 113 7.75 -24.19 -3.73
C LEU A 113 8.21 -22.80 -4.16
N LYS A 114 7.59 -22.30 -5.23
CA LYS A 114 7.83 -20.95 -5.73
C LYS A 114 7.29 -19.93 -4.74
N ARG A 115 8.17 -19.20 -4.07
CA ARG A 115 7.81 -18.06 -3.20
C ARG A 115 7.64 -16.80 -4.06
N PRO A 116 7.18 -15.66 -3.49
CA PRO A 116 6.74 -14.53 -4.30
C PRO A 116 7.73 -14.04 -5.36
N LEU A 117 9.04 -13.99 -5.09
CA LEU A 117 10.03 -13.54 -6.09
C LEU A 117 10.14 -14.52 -7.26
N LEU A 118 10.31 -15.82 -6.99
CA LEU A 118 10.40 -16.83 -8.05
C LEU A 118 9.07 -16.97 -8.80
N ALA A 119 7.94 -16.86 -8.10
CA ALA A 119 6.61 -16.87 -8.70
C ALA A 119 6.44 -15.68 -9.67
N ALA A 120 6.95 -14.50 -9.32
CA ALA A 120 6.89 -13.32 -10.20
C ALA A 120 7.81 -13.45 -11.42
N ILE A 121 9.03 -13.97 -11.25
CA ILE A 121 10.01 -14.16 -12.33
C ILE A 121 9.56 -15.21 -13.34
N THR A 122 8.97 -16.31 -12.85
CA THR A 122 8.53 -17.44 -13.69
C THR A 122 7.08 -17.33 -14.15
N HIS A 123 6.44 -16.18 -13.93
CA HIS A 123 5.06 -15.98 -14.29
C HIS A 123 4.86 -15.95 -15.81
N HIS A 124 3.76 -16.52 -16.30
CA HIS A 124 3.46 -16.69 -17.72
C HIS A 124 3.04 -15.39 -18.44
N ARG A 125 2.87 -14.29 -17.69
CA ARG A 125 2.56 -12.93 -18.16
C ARG A 125 3.12 -11.94 -17.15
N PRO A 126 3.41 -10.67 -17.49
CA PRO A 126 3.95 -9.69 -16.53
C PRO A 126 3.00 -9.47 -15.34
N PRO A 127 3.30 -10.00 -14.13
CA PRO A 127 2.46 -9.77 -12.96
C PRO A 127 2.80 -8.42 -12.33
N VAL A 128 1.96 -7.95 -11.41
CA VAL A 128 2.36 -6.89 -10.48
C VAL A 128 2.98 -7.54 -9.24
N LEU A 129 4.26 -7.24 -8.99
CA LEU A 129 4.96 -7.66 -7.79
C LEU A 129 4.96 -6.51 -6.78
N LEU A 130 4.23 -6.70 -5.68
CA LEU A 130 4.20 -5.79 -4.54
C LEU A 130 5.20 -6.28 -3.49
N ILE A 131 6.20 -5.45 -3.19
CA ILE A 131 7.14 -5.62 -2.08
C ILE A 131 6.72 -4.62 -1.00
N ASP A 132 6.04 -5.11 0.03
CA ASP A 132 5.36 -4.29 1.01
C ASP A 132 6.22 -4.11 2.27
N GLU A 133 6.33 -2.87 2.76
CA GLU A 133 7.14 -2.49 3.94
C GLU A 133 8.61 -2.89 3.84
N VAL A 134 9.24 -2.60 2.70
CA VAL A 134 10.65 -2.96 2.43
C VAL A 134 11.65 -2.40 3.46
N ASP A 135 11.25 -1.36 4.18
CA ASP A 135 11.98 -0.79 5.31
C ASP A 135 12.00 -1.66 6.58
N ARG A 136 11.36 -2.83 6.55
CA ARG A 136 11.38 -3.81 7.65
C ARG A 136 12.28 -5.02 7.40
N SER A 137 12.77 -5.23 6.18
CA SER A 137 13.75 -6.28 5.89
C SER A 137 15.16 -5.83 6.25
N ASP A 138 16.10 -6.76 6.33
CA ASP A 138 17.51 -6.49 6.63
C ASP A 138 18.32 -6.06 5.38
N GLU A 139 19.52 -5.49 5.57
CA GLU A 139 20.38 -5.00 4.46
C GLU A 139 20.85 -6.11 3.52
N GLU A 140 21.10 -7.31 4.06
CA GLU A 140 21.46 -8.49 3.27
C GLU A 140 20.36 -8.84 2.28
N TRP A 141 19.10 -8.81 2.73
CA TRP A 141 17.95 -9.08 1.88
C TRP A 141 17.73 -7.97 0.85
N GLU A 142 17.92 -6.69 1.21
CA GLU A 142 17.88 -5.58 0.24
C GLU A 142 18.92 -5.76 -0.89
N SER A 143 20.12 -6.21 -0.55
CA SER A 143 21.19 -6.45 -1.51
C SER A 143 20.83 -7.59 -2.46
N PHE A 144 20.27 -8.68 -1.93
CA PHE A 144 19.73 -9.77 -2.75
C PHE A 144 18.59 -9.31 -3.66
N LEU A 145 17.63 -8.55 -3.13
CA LEU A 145 16.53 -7.99 -3.93
C LEU A 145 17.07 -7.12 -5.08
N LEU A 146 18.09 -6.30 -4.81
CA LEU A 146 18.69 -5.42 -5.82
C LEU A 146 19.30 -6.20 -7.00
N GLU A 147 19.94 -7.34 -6.72
CA GLU A 147 20.46 -8.25 -7.74
C GLU A 147 19.31 -8.74 -8.65
N VAL A 148 18.23 -9.23 -8.02
CA VAL A 148 17.05 -9.72 -8.74
C VAL A 148 16.40 -8.63 -9.60
N LEU A 149 16.23 -7.41 -9.06
CA LEU A 149 15.63 -6.28 -9.78
C LEU A 149 16.53 -5.73 -10.89
N SER A 150 17.83 -5.99 -10.84
CA SER A 150 18.80 -5.51 -11.84
C SER A 150 18.86 -6.42 -13.05
N ASP A 151 18.94 -7.73 -12.83
CA ASP A 151 19.17 -8.71 -13.90
C ASP A 151 17.92 -9.53 -14.27
N TRP A 152 16.82 -9.39 -13.50
CA TRP A 152 15.58 -10.16 -13.65
C TRP A 152 15.82 -11.67 -13.74
N GLN A 153 16.78 -12.14 -12.95
CA GLN A 153 17.15 -13.54 -12.86
C GLN A 153 17.45 -13.92 -11.41
N VAL A 154 17.33 -15.21 -11.12
CA VAL A 154 17.64 -15.80 -9.81
C VAL A 154 18.43 -17.06 -10.04
N THR A 155 19.44 -17.31 -9.20
CA THR A 155 20.24 -18.53 -9.27
C THR A 155 19.84 -19.47 -8.15
N ILE A 156 19.41 -20.67 -8.51
CA ILE A 156 19.10 -21.75 -7.58
C ILE A 156 20.24 -22.76 -7.70
N PRO A 157 21.06 -23.01 -6.66
CA PRO A 157 22.24 -23.86 -6.75
C PRO A 157 21.99 -25.23 -7.41
N GLU A 158 20.84 -25.84 -7.15
CA GLU A 158 20.51 -27.19 -7.61
C GLU A 158 19.91 -27.22 -9.03
N ILE A 159 19.32 -26.12 -9.51
CA ILE A 159 18.58 -26.04 -10.79
C ILE A 159 19.31 -25.15 -11.82
N GLY A 160 20.18 -24.26 -11.36
CA GLY A 160 20.86 -23.24 -12.14
C GLY A 160 20.13 -21.89 -12.15
N THR A 161 20.52 -21.04 -13.10
CA THR A 161 19.97 -19.67 -13.22
C THR A 161 18.66 -19.66 -14.01
N ILE A 162 17.63 -19.09 -13.40
CA ILE A 162 16.30 -18.89 -13.98
C ILE A 162 16.16 -17.42 -14.34
N ARG A 163 15.92 -17.12 -15.62
CA ARG A 163 15.68 -15.77 -16.14
C ARG A 163 14.20 -15.51 -16.35
N ALA A 164 13.75 -14.30 -16.04
CA ALA A 164 12.38 -13.89 -16.29
C ALA A 164 12.09 -13.86 -17.80
N GLN A 165 11.02 -14.54 -18.22
CA GLN A 165 10.50 -14.39 -19.58
C GLN A 165 9.65 -13.13 -19.70
N HIS A 166 8.96 -12.77 -18.62
CA HIS A 166 8.10 -11.60 -18.52
C HIS A 166 8.51 -10.77 -17.31
N ILE A 167 8.98 -9.55 -17.55
CA ILE A 167 9.44 -8.64 -16.48
C ILE A 167 8.22 -8.12 -15.69
N PRO A 168 8.14 -8.37 -14.37
CA PRO A 168 7.03 -7.91 -13.55
C PRO A 168 7.01 -6.38 -13.40
N TYR A 169 5.81 -5.84 -13.16
CA TYR A 169 5.66 -4.47 -12.71
C TYR A 169 5.89 -4.43 -11.20
N VAL A 170 6.99 -3.80 -10.77
CA VAL A 170 7.39 -3.82 -9.36
C VAL A 170 6.95 -2.55 -8.65
N VAL A 171 6.25 -2.71 -7.53
CA VAL A 171 5.91 -1.63 -6.59
C VAL A 171 6.51 -1.97 -5.23
N LEU A 172 7.38 -1.10 -4.72
CA LEU A 172 7.91 -1.17 -3.37
C LEU A 172 7.20 -0.14 -2.50
N THR A 173 6.81 -0.51 -1.29
CA THR A 173 6.25 0.43 -0.31
C THR A 173 7.15 0.52 0.91
N SER A 174 7.27 1.71 1.49
CA SER A 174 7.99 1.92 2.74
C SER A 174 7.27 2.94 3.63
N ASN A 175 7.28 2.69 4.94
CA ASN A 175 6.79 3.60 5.97
C ASN A 175 7.90 4.51 6.54
N ARG A 176 9.13 4.39 6.01
CA ARG A 176 10.34 5.04 6.52
C ARG A 176 10.60 4.78 8.01
N THR A 177 10.33 3.56 8.48
CA THR A 177 10.78 3.14 9.82
C THR A 177 12.30 3.04 9.91
N ARG A 178 12.95 2.74 8.78
CA ARG A 178 14.40 2.87 8.57
C ARG A 178 14.69 3.52 7.23
N GLU A 179 15.91 4.04 7.06
CA GLU A 179 16.37 4.49 5.75
C GLU A 179 16.75 3.30 4.86
N LEU A 180 16.21 3.26 3.65
CA LEU A 180 16.55 2.25 2.64
C LEU A 180 17.93 2.53 2.04
N GLY A 181 18.62 1.46 1.62
CA GLY A 181 19.91 1.58 0.95
C GLY A 181 19.85 2.47 -0.30
N ASP A 182 20.83 3.34 -0.44
CA ASP A 182 20.97 4.28 -1.57
C ASP A 182 20.94 3.58 -2.94
N ALA A 183 21.48 2.35 -3.00
CA ALA A 183 21.51 1.55 -4.21
C ALA A 183 20.11 1.16 -4.70
N LEU A 184 19.22 0.74 -3.79
CA LEU A 184 17.83 0.40 -4.10
C LEU A 184 17.07 1.64 -4.56
N ARG A 185 17.21 2.76 -3.84
CA ARG A 185 16.55 4.03 -4.18
C ARG A 185 16.94 4.52 -5.57
N ARG A 186 18.22 4.46 -5.94
CA ARG A 186 18.72 4.90 -7.26
C ARG A 186 18.25 4.02 -8.43
N ARG A 187 17.84 2.77 -8.17
CA ARG A 187 17.29 1.87 -9.20
C ARG A 187 15.78 2.02 -9.40
N CYS A 188 15.09 2.70 -8.48
CA CYS A 188 13.65 2.89 -8.51
C CYS A 188 13.26 4.28 -9.05
N LEU A 189 12.08 4.37 -9.65
CA LEU A 189 11.34 5.63 -9.70
C LEU A 189 10.80 5.93 -8.30
N TYR A 190 10.91 7.17 -7.86
CA TYR A 190 10.52 7.57 -6.51
C TYR A 190 9.21 8.36 -6.53
N LEU A 191 8.26 7.96 -5.68
CA LEU A 191 7.02 8.66 -5.44
C LEU A 191 6.79 8.84 -3.94
N TRP A 192 6.60 10.09 -3.52
CA TRP A 192 6.11 10.41 -2.17
C TRP A 192 4.59 10.58 -2.20
N ILE A 193 3.88 9.88 -1.31
CA ILE A 193 2.45 10.05 -1.10
C ILE A 193 2.24 10.66 0.29
N ASP A 194 1.77 11.90 0.30
CA ASP A 194 1.33 12.56 1.53
C ASP A 194 -0.15 12.29 1.83
N TYR A 195 -0.64 12.80 2.96
CA TYR A 195 -2.06 12.85 3.22
C TYR A 195 -2.78 13.63 2.10
N PRO A 196 -3.95 13.15 1.65
CA PRO A 196 -4.67 13.79 0.56
C PRO A 196 -5.19 15.16 0.99
N ALA A 197 -5.26 16.09 0.04
CA ALA A 197 -6.06 17.30 0.20
C ALA A 197 -7.55 16.95 0.36
N LEU A 198 -8.32 17.87 0.93
CA LEU A 198 -9.75 17.75 1.20
C LEU A 198 -10.53 17.18 -0.01
N GLU A 199 -10.32 17.74 -1.19
CA GLU A 199 -11.06 17.37 -2.40
C GLU A 199 -10.79 15.92 -2.80
N LYS A 200 -9.52 15.49 -2.66
CA LYS A 200 -9.10 14.11 -2.94
C LYS A 200 -9.65 13.16 -1.88
N GLU A 201 -9.60 13.54 -0.61
CA GLU A 201 -10.15 12.73 0.48
C GLU A 201 -11.67 12.55 0.37
N LEU A 202 -12.40 13.62 0.05
CA LEU A 202 -13.84 13.58 -0.22
C LEU A 202 -14.18 12.63 -1.37
N ALA A 203 -13.43 12.73 -2.47
CA ALA A 203 -13.60 11.84 -3.60
C ALA A 203 -13.34 10.37 -3.22
N ILE A 204 -12.37 10.10 -2.35
CA ILE A 204 -12.07 8.76 -1.85
C ILE A 204 -13.24 8.24 -0.99
N VAL A 205 -13.68 9.01 0.00
CA VAL A 205 -14.78 8.63 0.91
C VAL A 205 -16.06 8.33 0.12
N ARG A 206 -16.48 9.23 -0.78
CA ARG A 206 -17.69 9.06 -1.61
C ARG A 206 -17.65 7.83 -2.49
N ARG A 207 -16.47 7.42 -2.97
CA ARG A 207 -16.32 6.22 -3.83
C ARG A 207 -16.23 4.93 -3.01
N LYS A 208 -15.61 4.96 -1.84
CA LYS A 208 -15.33 3.77 -1.03
C LYS A 208 -16.41 3.44 -0.02
N ILE A 209 -17.26 4.40 0.34
CA ILE A 209 -18.29 4.26 1.36
C ILE A 209 -19.67 4.45 0.70
N PRO A 210 -20.34 3.35 0.28
CA PRO A 210 -21.67 3.42 -0.29
C PRO A 210 -22.70 3.91 0.73
N GLY A 211 -23.56 4.84 0.32
CA GLY A 211 -24.66 5.32 1.18
C GLY A 211 -24.29 6.47 2.13
N ILE A 212 -23.06 6.99 2.09
CA ILE A 212 -22.70 8.16 2.88
C ILE A 212 -23.40 9.43 2.36
N ASN A 213 -23.96 10.23 3.27
CA ASN A 213 -24.48 11.56 2.93
C ASN A 213 -23.31 12.47 2.50
N ALA A 214 -23.53 13.31 1.49
CA ALA A 214 -22.58 14.31 1.02
C ALA A 214 -22.13 15.27 2.14
N ASP A 215 -23.07 15.66 3.02
CA ASP A 215 -22.79 16.55 4.15
C ASP A 215 -21.87 15.86 5.17
N LEU A 216 -22.23 14.63 5.58
CA LEU A 216 -21.42 13.84 6.50
C LEU A 216 -20.02 13.58 5.94
N ALA A 217 -19.90 13.26 4.65
CA ALA A 217 -18.61 13.07 4.00
C ALA A 217 -17.75 14.34 4.07
N GLU A 218 -18.34 15.52 3.83
CA GLU A 218 -17.69 16.82 3.92
C GLU A 218 -17.23 17.16 5.34
N GLN A 219 -18.09 16.91 6.33
CA GLN A 219 -17.77 17.09 7.73
C GLN A 219 -16.63 16.17 8.17
N ILE A 220 -16.66 14.88 7.79
CA ILE A 220 -15.59 13.91 8.09
C ILE A 220 -14.27 14.36 7.48
N ALA A 221 -14.23 14.66 6.17
CA ALA A 221 -12.99 15.07 5.53
C ALA A 221 -12.44 16.36 6.14
N THR A 222 -13.30 17.33 6.44
CA THR A 222 -12.91 18.57 7.12
C THR A 222 -12.32 18.28 8.49
N PHE A 223 -12.98 17.45 9.29
CA PHE A 223 -12.47 17.02 10.60
C PHE A 223 -11.08 16.39 10.48
N MET A 224 -10.87 15.51 9.49
CA MET A 224 -9.57 14.87 9.24
C MET A 224 -8.49 15.87 8.81
N GLN A 225 -8.84 16.90 8.05
CA GLN A 225 -7.89 17.96 7.69
C GLN A 225 -7.51 18.81 8.91
N LEU A 226 -8.49 19.19 9.74
CA LEU A 226 -8.25 19.96 10.95
C LEU A 226 -7.39 19.18 11.96
N ILE A 227 -7.67 17.88 12.15
CA ILE A 227 -6.96 17.07 13.13
C ILE A 227 -5.51 16.82 12.74
N ARG A 228 -5.21 16.69 11.44
CA ARG A 228 -3.83 16.58 10.93
C ARG A 228 -2.99 17.84 11.14
N ARG A 229 -3.62 18.99 11.39
CA ARG A 229 -2.93 20.23 11.78
C ARG A 229 -2.60 20.29 13.28
N THR A 230 -3.18 19.41 14.09
CA THR A 230 -2.87 19.31 15.52
C THR A 230 -1.59 18.50 15.77
N LYS A 231 -0.92 18.70 16.92
CA LYS A 231 0.34 18.03 17.24
C LYS A 231 0.12 16.62 17.78
N LEU A 232 -0.37 15.69 16.97
CA LEU A 232 -0.55 14.30 17.41
C LEU A 232 0.75 13.51 17.26
N GLU A 233 0.90 12.44 18.05
CA GLU A 233 1.99 11.50 17.84
C GLU A 233 1.79 10.76 16.52
N LYS A 234 0.55 10.31 16.27
CA LYS A 234 0.19 9.59 15.06
C LYS A 234 -1.09 10.16 14.46
N ALA A 235 -0.93 11.04 13.48
CA ALA A 235 -2.05 11.60 12.74
C ALA A 235 -2.78 10.48 11.96
N PRO A 236 -4.13 10.48 11.95
CA PRO A 236 -4.90 9.44 11.29
C PRO A 236 -4.87 9.62 9.76
N GLY A 237 -4.71 8.50 9.06
CA GLY A 237 -4.63 8.43 7.59
C GLY A 237 -5.97 8.16 6.93
N ILE A 238 -5.91 7.79 5.65
CA ILE A 238 -7.12 7.51 4.84
C ILE A 238 -7.80 6.24 5.31
N ALA A 239 -7.03 5.24 5.77
CA ALA A 239 -7.57 4.01 6.34
C ALA A 239 -8.50 4.33 7.53
N GLU A 240 -8.04 5.17 8.47
CA GLU A 240 -8.84 5.63 9.59
C GLU A 240 -10.04 6.48 9.14
N THR A 241 -9.90 7.35 8.12
CA THR A 241 -11.03 8.08 7.54
C THR A 241 -12.13 7.14 7.05
N LEU A 242 -11.76 6.07 6.34
CA LEU A 242 -12.72 5.10 5.77
C LEU A 242 -13.38 4.25 6.85
N ASP A 243 -12.60 3.72 7.80
CA ASP A 243 -13.13 2.95 8.92
C ASP A 243 -14.08 3.80 9.78
N TRP A 244 -13.72 5.07 10.02
CA TRP A 244 -14.56 6.00 10.77
C TRP A 244 -15.85 6.35 10.03
N SER A 245 -15.75 6.60 8.72
CA SER A 245 -16.93 6.83 7.87
C SER A 245 -17.89 5.64 7.89
N ALA A 246 -17.37 4.42 7.80
CA ALA A 246 -18.17 3.20 7.88
C ALA A 246 -18.82 3.03 9.26
N ALA A 247 -18.08 3.34 10.35
CA ALA A 247 -18.60 3.28 11.71
C ALA A 247 -19.77 4.27 11.93
N LEU A 248 -19.66 5.49 11.43
CA LEU A 248 -20.72 6.50 11.55
C LEU A 248 -22.00 6.09 10.81
N ILE A 249 -21.87 5.49 9.63
CA ILE A 249 -23.01 4.93 8.88
C ILE A 249 -23.64 3.76 9.62
N ALA A 250 -22.82 2.87 10.20
CA ALA A 250 -23.33 1.75 10.98
C ALA A 250 -24.09 2.19 12.23
N LEU A 251 -23.78 3.38 12.76
CA LEU A 251 -24.50 4.03 13.86
C LEU A 251 -25.68 4.90 13.39
N HIS A 252 -26.00 4.89 12.09
CA HIS A 252 -27.06 5.71 11.49
C HIS A 252 -26.95 7.20 11.82
N ARG A 253 -25.72 7.73 11.84
CA ARG A 253 -25.47 9.16 12.02
C ARG A 253 -25.48 9.86 10.65
N ASP A 254 -26.19 10.99 10.58
CA ASP A 254 -26.28 11.81 9.36
C ASP A 254 -25.43 13.10 9.43
N HIS A 255 -24.91 13.41 10.62
CA HIS A 255 -24.02 14.55 10.89
C HIS A 255 -23.03 14.22 12.00
N LEU A 256 -21.95 15.00 12.08
CA LEU A 256 -20.97 14.94 13.16
C LEU A 256 -21.35 15.85 14.32
N ASP A 257 -21.52 15.24 15.50
CA ASP A 257 -21.67 15.90 16.80
C ASP A 257 -20.65 15.36 17.81
N ALA A 258 -20.57 15.97 18.99
CA ALA A 258 -19.64 15.55 20.04
C ALA A 258 -19.86 14.11 20.49
N GLU A 259 -21.12 13.69 20.61
CA GLU A 259 -21.49 12.35 21.03
C GLU A 259 -20.97 11.29 20.04
N ALA A 260 -21.18 11.52 18.74
CA ALA A 260 -20.74 10.62 17.67
C ALA A 260 -19.23 10.50 17.65
N VAL A 261 -18.48 11.61 17.77
CA VAL A 261 -17.02 11.58 17.82
C VAL A 261 -16.55 10.82 19.08
N GLU A 262 -17.11 11.09 20.25
CA GLU A 262 -16.71 10.41 21.50
C GLU A 262 -16.98 8.91 21.46
N GLN A 263 -18.15 8.49 20.95
CA GLN A 263 -18.52 7.08 20.82
C GLN A 263 -17.61 6.33 19.82
N THR A 264 -17.04 7.05 18.84
CA THR A 264 -16.26 6.45 17.75
C THR A 264 -14.77 6.82 17.77
N ILE A 265 -14.30 7.53 18.80
CA ILE A 265 -12.92 8.04 18.88
C ILE A 265 -11.86 6.93 18.81
N GLY A 266 -12.19 5.73 19.31
CA GLY A 266 -11.32 4.55 19.24
C GLY A 266 -11.12 4.00 17.82
N VAL A 267 -11.99 4.38 16.87
CA VAL A 267 -11.79 4.07 15.45
C VAL A 267 -10.65 4.92 14.88
N LEU A 268 -10.66 6.21 15.20
CA LEU A 268 -9.66 7.19 14.73
C LEU A 268 -8.31 7.06 15.44
N PHE A 269 -8.30 6.82 16.75
CA PHE A 269 -7.09 6.86 17.57
C PHE A 269 -6.76 5.52 18.19
N LYS A 270 -5.53 5.05 17.96
CA LYS A 270 -4.99 3.83 18.58
C LYS A 270 -4.08 4.13 19.77
N HIS A 271 -3.65 5.39 19.91
CA HIS A 271 -2.88 5.87 21.05
C HIS A 271 -3.83 6.55 22.03
N ARG A 272 -3.81 6.10 23.29
CA ARG A 272 -4.68 6.64 24.34
C ARG A 272 -4.40 8.13 24.58
N ASP A 273 -3.14 8.53 24.56
CA ASP A 273 -2.74 9.92 24.80
C ASP A 273 -3.26 10.86 23.70
N ASP A 274 -3.22 10.43 22.43
CA ASP A 274 -3.80 11.20 21.33
C ASP A 274 -5.33 11.29 21.47
N ALA A 275 -6.01 10.19 21.82
CA ALA A 275 -7.46 10.18 22.04
C ALA A 275 -7.87 11.10 23.21
N ASP A 276 -7.16 11.03 24.33
CA ASP A 276 -7.45 11.83 25.53
C ASP A 276 -7.14 13.31 25.29
N ARG A 277 -6.07 13.63 24.54
CA ARG A 277 -5.78 15.00 24.10
C ARG A 277 -6.87 15.55 23.19
N VAL A 278 -7.33 14.78 22.22
CA VAL A 278 -8.42 15.21 21.34
C VAL A 278 -9.69 15.46 22.15
N ARG A 279 -10.08 14.52 23.02
CA ARG A 279 -11.29 14.67 23.86
C ARG A 279 -11.23 15.89 24.78
N SER A 280 -10.09 16.13 25.43
CA SER A 280 -9.97 17.16 26.47
C SER A 280 -9.62 18.56 25.95
N GLN A 281 -8.93 18.67 24.81
CA GLN A 281 -8.35 19.93 24.34
C GLN A 281 -8.82 20.37 22.95
N TRP A 282 -9.19 19.43 22.07
CA TRP A 282 -9.39 19.75 20.66
C TRP A 282 -10.82 19.50 20.16
N LEU A 283 -11.63 18.67 20.83
CA LEU A 283 -12.94 18.25 20.33
C LEU A 283 -13.84 19.44 20.00
N ASP A 284 -14.02 20.37 20.94
CA ASP A 284 -14.86 21.57 20.73
C ASP A 284 -14.32 22.47 19.60
N HIS A 285 -13.00 22.63 19.51
CA HIS A 285 -12.37 23.39 18.43
C HIS A 285 -12.53 22.72 17.07
N LEU A 286 -12.44 21.39 17.00
CA LEU A 286 -12.57 20.63 15.77
C LEU A 286 -14.01 20.67 15.26
N LEU A 287 -15.00 20.47 16.14
CA LEU A 287 -16.42 20.54 15.80
C LEU A 287 -16.82 21.95 15.36
N ARG A 288 -16.38 22.98 16.09
CA ARG A 288 -16.57 24.37 15.67
C ARG A 288 -15.93 24.66 14.31
N GLY A 289 -14.75 24.09 14.05
CA GLY A 289 -14.09 24.22 12.75
C GLY A 289 -14.88 23.56 11.62
N VAL A 290 -15.51 22.41 11.88
CA VAL A 290 -16.40 21.75 10.92
C VAL A 290 -17.64 22.61 10.65
N GLU A 291 -18.26 23.19 11.68
CA GLU A 291 -19.41 24.09 11.54
C GLU A 291 -19.04 25.38 10.77
N GLU A 292 -17.92 26.03 11.11
CA GLU A 292 -17.46 27.23 10.42
C GLU A 292 -17.09 26.96 8.96
N ALA A 293 -16.53 25.79 8.65
CA ALA A 293 -16.25 25.37 7.28
C ALA A 293 -17.56 25.13 6.48
N GLY A 294 -18.59 24.57 7.11
CA GLY A 294 -19.91 24.42 6.48
C GLY A 294 -20.61 25.74 6.12
N HIS A 295 -20.17 26.87 6.70
CA HIS A 295 -20.66 28.20 6.36
C HIS A 295 -19.82 28.92 5.28
N GLU A 296 -18.70 28.34 4.84
CA GLU A 296 -17.89 28.90 3.74
C GLU A 296 -18.57 28.68 2.37
N ALA A 297 -18.13 29.41 1.35
CA ALA A 297 -18.67 29.26 0.01
C ALA A 297 -18.32 27.88 -0.59
N HIS A 298 -19.33 27.19 -1.14
CA HIS A 298 -19.13 25.91 -1.83
C HIS A 298 -18.70 26.10 -3.31
N PRO A 299 -17.89 25.19 -3.88
CA PRO A 299 -17.38 23.97 -3.25
C PRO A 299 -16.30 24.26 -2.20
N LEU A 300 -16.33 23.50 -1.10
CA LEU A 300 -15.32 23.61 -0.05
C LEU A 300 -13.95 23.19 -0.63
N THR A 301 -12.93 23.99 -0.38
CA THR A 301 -11.56 23.74 -0.86
C THR A 301 -10.61 23.57 0.31
N GLN A 302 -9.46 22.93 0.07
CA GLN A 302 -8.39 22.85 1.07
C GLN A 302 -8.03 24.24 1.63
N ALA A 303 -7.95 25.26 0.76
CA ALA A 303 -7.66 26.63 1.17
C ALA A 303 -8.73 27.22 2.10
N SER A 304 -10.00 26.84 1.96
CA SER A 304 -11.07 27.28 2.88
C SER A 304 -10.91 26.63 4.24
N VAL A 305 -10.65 25.32 4.29
CA VAL A 305 -10.39 24.60 5.55
C VAL A 305 -9.14 25.14 6.24
N ASP A 306 -8.10 25.49 5.49
CA ASP A 306 -6.89 26.06 6.05
C ASP A 306 -7.15 27.41 6.74
N ARG A 307 -7.97 28.28 6.14
CA ARG A 307 -8.40 29.56 6.76
C ARG A 307 -9.24 29.35 8.01
N VAL A 308 -10.09 28.34 8.03
CA VAL A 308 -10.90 27.99 9.22
C VAL A 308 -9.99 27.47 10.33
N ALA A 309 -9.07 26.56 10.02
CA ALA A 309 -8.09 26.07 10.99
C ALA A 309 -7.27 27.20 11.62
N ASP A 310 -6.83 28.20 10.84
CA ASP A 310 -6.07 29.35 11.35
C ASP A 310 -6.85 30.24 12.34
N ARG A 311 -8.18 30.20 12.28
CA ARG A 311 -9.10 30.96 13.16
C ARG A 311 -9.48 30.17 14.41
N VAL A 312 -9.77 28.87 14.24
CA VAL A 312 -10.44 28.06 15.27
C VAL A 312 -9.45 27.25 16.10
N LEU A 313 -8.32 26.83 15.51
CA LEU A 313 -7.30 26.11 16.25
C LEU A 313 -6.42 27.11 17.03
N PRO A 314 -6.20 26.92 18.34
CA PRO A 314 -5.31 27.78 19.11
C PRO A 314 -3.92 27.84 18.46
N ARG A 315 -3.42 29.06 18.26
CA ARG A 315 -2.04 29.30 17.84
C ARG A 315 -1.12 28.84 18.97
N ARG A 316 -0.12 28.02 18.62
CA ARG A 316 0.94 27.64 19.55
C ARG A 316 1.76 28.85 19.98
#